data_AF-A0A3D3S298-F1
#
_entry.id   AF-A0A3D3S298-F1
#
_cell.length_a   1.000
_cell.length_b   1.000
_cell.length_c   1.000
_cell.angle_alpha   90.00
_cell.angle_beta   90.00
_cell.angle_gamma   90.00
#
_symmetry.space_group_name_H-M   'P 1'
#
loop_
_entity.id
_entity.type
_entity.pdbx_description
1 polymer ?
#
loop_
_entity_poly.entity_id
_entity_poly.type
_entity_poly.pdbx_seq_one_letter_code
_entity_poly.pdbx_strand_id
1 'polypeptide(L)'
;MEANGVVAALRWQQSRFINAIAYPARLVEYLGFEGEERARQLMLSAEAMGLSIKGVLEIDYYRDRNQNPHSLMPADGYMIHGQKFNLVCTLNRVATLVDNKVDYDLKGLFLKQALVRND
;
A
#
# COMPACT_ATOMS: atom_id res chain seq x y z
N MET A 1 14.80 -15.52 3.64
CA MET A 1 13.51 -15.87 4.27
C MET A 1 12.42 -15.63 3.24
N GLU A 2 11.80 -16.68 2.70
CA GLU A 2 10.73 -16.60 1.70
C GLU A 2 9.52 -15.79 2.22
N ALA A 3 8.73 -15.20 1.34
CA ALA A 3 7.52 -14.48 1.71
C ALA A 3 6.36 -15.47 1.92
N ASN A 4 6.45 -16.27 2.99
CA ASN A 4 5.42 -17.26 3.34
C ASN A 4 4.04 -16.61 3.44
N GLY A 5 3.04 -17.29 2.88
CA GLY A 5 1.64 -16.87 2.93
C GLY A 5 1.22 -15.83 1.91
N VAL A 6 2.14 -15.22 1.14
CA VAL A 6 1.76 -14.29 0.06
C VAL A 6 1.15 -15.08 -1.11
N VAL A 7 -0.14 -14.84 -1.37
CA VAL A 7 -0.88 -15.52 -2.45
C VAL A 7 -0.97 -14.67 -3.72
N ALA A 8 -0.88 -13.35 -3.57
CA ALA A 8 -0.88 -12.42 -4.69
C ALA A 8 -0.16 -11.13 -4.34
N ALA A 9 0.40 -10.45 -5.33
CA ALA A 9 1.13 -9.20 -5.16
C ALA A 9 0.93 -8.28 -6.37
N LEU A 10 0.86 -6.98 -6.12
CA LEU A 10 0.79 -5.99 -7.19
C LEU A 10 1.56 -4.72 -6.83
N ARG A 11 1.94 -3.96 -7.85
CA ARG A 11 2.47 -2.60 -7.70
C ARG A 11 1.89 -1.68 -8.76
N TRP A 12 1.79 -0.40 -8.42
CA TRP A 12 1.18 0.60 -9.28
C TRP A 12 1.88 1.94 -9.22
N GLN A 13 1.68 2.73 -10.28
CA GLN A 13 2.02 4.14 -10.28
C GLN A 13 0.88 4.93 -9.63
N GLN A 14 1.24 5.81 -8.70
CA GLN A 14 0.29 6.67 -8.01
C GLN A 14 -0.50 7.57 -8.96
N SER A 15 -1.69 7.97 -8.53
CA SER A 15 -2.41 9.08 -9.14
C SER A 15 -1.59 10.38 -9.04
N ARG A 16 -1.63 11.23 -10.09
CA ARG A 16 -0.89 12.49 -10.15
C ARG A 16 -1.75 13.59 -10.74
N PHE A 17 -1.64 14.80 -10.21
CA PHE A 17 -2.18 16.00 -10.85
C PHE A 17 -1.04 16.76 -11.53
N ILE A 18 -1.15 16.95 -12.84
CA ILE A 18 -0.19 17.74 -13.63
C ILE A 18 -1.00 18.75 -14.43
N ASN A 19 -0.72 20.05 -14.26
CA ASN A 19 -1.36 21.14 -15.02
C ASN A 19 -2.90 21.02 -15.07
N ALA A 20 -3.53 20.76 -13.91
CA ALA A 20 -4.98 20.54 -13.75
C ALA A 20 -5.57 19.27 -14.40
N ILE A 21 -4.73 18.39 -14.95
CA ILE A 21 -5.15 17.07 -15.44
C ILE A 21 -4.90 16.02 -14.36
N ALA A 22 -5.96 15.28 -14.01
CA ALA A 22 -5.88 14.13 -13.13
C ALA A 22 -5.45 12.89 -13.92
N TYR A 23 -4.24 12.40 -13.64
CA TYR A 23 -3.78 11.10 -14.11
C TYR A 23 -4.17 10.03 -13.10
N PRO A 24 -5.00 9.04 -13.48
CA PRO A 24 -5.40 7.99 -12.56
C PRO A 24 -4.23 7.09 -12.21
N ALA A 25 -4.33 6.41 -11.08
CA ALA A 25 -3.39 5.35 -10.72
C ALA A 25 -3.37 4.26 -11.81
N ARG A 26 -2.18 3.74 -12.11
CA ARG A 26 -1.97 2.77 -13.18
C ARG A 26 -1.29 1.52 -12.64
N LEU A 27 -1.91 0.37 -12.87
CA LEU A 27 -1.31 -0.93 -12.56
C LEU A 27 -0.04 -1.11 -13.40
N VAL A 28 1.07 -1.45 -12.74
CA VAL A 28 2.35 -1.67 -13.43
C VAL A 28 2.63 -3.17 -13.54
N GLU A 29 2.45 -3.90 -12.45
CA GLU A 29 2.76 -5.33 -12.39
C GLU A 29 1.88 -6.02 -11.36
N TYR A 30 1.51 -7.27 -11.65
CA TYR A 30 0.72 -8.10 -10.76
C TYR A 30 1.11 -9.58 -10.91
N LEU A 31 0.99 -10.33 -9.82
CA LEU A 31 1.30 -11.75 -9.71
C LEU A 31 0.27 -12.44 -8.81
N GLY A 32 -0.12 -13.67 -9.13
CA GLY A 32 -1.02 -14.48 -8.29
C GLY A 32 -2.51 -14.12 -8.36
N PHE A 33 -2.93 -13.27 -9.30
CA PHE A 33 -4.33 -12.94 -9.55
C PHE A 33 -4.91 -13.75 -10.71
N GLU A 34 -6.22 -14.03 -10.68
CA GLU A 34 -6.96 -14.70 -11.77
C GLU A 34 -6.99 -13.89 -13.08
N GLY A 35 -6.67 -12.60 -13.02
CA GLY A 35 -6.58 -11.73 -14.19
C GLY A 35 -6.27 -10.28 -13.80
N GLU A 36 -5.89 -9.48 -14.80
CA GLU A 36 -5.52 -8.07 -14.62
C GLU A 36 -6.64 -7.24 -13.97
N GLU A 37 -7.89 -7.48 -14.36
CA GLU A 37 -9.05 -6.74 -13.84
C GLU A 37 -9.21 -6.89 -12.32
N ARG A 38 -8.95 -8.08 -11.77
CA ARG A 38 -9.00 -8.31 -10.33
C ARG A 38 -7.87 -7.59 -9.60
N ALA A 39 -6.66 -7.61 -10.16
CA ALA A 39 -5.54 -6.85 -9.63
C ALA A 39 -5.83 -5.34 -9.67
N ARG A 40 -6.42 -4.85 -10.77
CA ARG A 40 -6.80 -3.44 -10.95
C ARG A 40 -7.86 -3.00 -9.95
N GLN A 41 -8.88 -3.81 -9.69
CA GLN A 41 -9.89 -3.52 -8.67
C GLN A 41 -9.25 -3.36 -7.28
N LEU A 42 -8.40 -4.31 -6.89
CA LEU A 42 -7.69 -4.23 -5.61
C LEU A 42 -6.76 -3.02 -5.54
N MET A 43 -6.04 -2.71 -6.62
CA MET A 43 -5.18 -1.54 -6.75
C MET A 43 -5.96 -0.25 -6.53
N LEU A 44 -7.14 -0.09 -7.15
CA LEU A 44 -7.94 1.12 -6.99
C LEU A 44 -8.41 1.32 -5.55
N SER A 45 -8.84 0.25 -4.89
CA SER A 45 -9.19 0.29 -3.47
C SER A 45 -7.98 0.64 -2.60
N ALA A 46 -6.83 0.02 -2.87
CA ALA A 46 -5.58 0.29 -2.15
C ALA A 46 -5.11 1.74 -2.35
N GLU A 47 -5.16 2.28 -3.56
CA GLU A 47 -4.82 3.69 -3.82
C GLU A 47 -5.73 4.63 -3.03
N ALA A 48 -7.04 4.42 -3.06
CA ALA A 48 -7.99 5.27 -2.34
C ALA A 48 -7.71 5.29 -0.82
N MET A 49 -7.44 4.13 -0.23
CA MET A 49 -7.12 4.01 1.20
C MET A 49 -5.75 4.59 1.54
N GLY A 50 -4.73 4.34 0.71
CA GLY A 50 -3.41 4.92 0.86
C GLY A 50 -3.42 6.44 0.79
N LEU A 51 -4.25 7.03 -0.08
CA LEU A 51 -4.45 8.47 -0.16
C LEU A 51 -5.12 9.03 1.10
N SER A 52 -6.13 8.33 1.66
CA SER A 52 -6.78 8.76 2.90
C SER A 52 -5.81 8.76 4.08
N ILE A 53 -5.01 7.71 4.22
CA ILE A 53 -3.99 7.59 5.27
C ILE A 53 -2.94 8.69 5.11
N LYS A 54 -2.45 8.92 3.89
CA LYS A 54 -1.52 10.03 3.61
C LYS A 54 -2.09 11.38 4.01
N GLY A 55 -3.36 11.63 3.71
CA GLY A 55 -4.04 12.86 4.12
C GLY A 55 -4.07 13.03 5.65
N VAL A 56 -4.36 11.97 6.40
CA VAL A 56 -4.32 12.01 7.87
C VAL A 56 -2.91 12.34 8.37
N LEU A 57 -1.89 11.66 7.85
CA LEU A 57 -0.49 11.90 8.22
C LEU A 57 -0.02 13.32 7.87
N GLU A 58 -0.50 13.86 6.75
CA GLU A 58 -0.23 15.24 6.33
C GLU A 58 -0.86 16.27 7.28
N ILE A 59 -2.11 16.05 7.70
CA ILE A 59 -2.80 16.91 8.67
C ILE A 59 -2.03 16.91 10.01
N ASP A 60 -1.64 15.74 10.50
CA ASP A 60 -0.86 15.62 11.74
C ASP A 60 0.49 16.34 11.62
N TYR A 61 1.17 16.17 10.48
CA TYR A 61 2.43 16.85 10.21
C TYR A 61 2.27 18.38 10.27
N TYR A 62 1.26 18.95 9.60
CA TYR A 62 1.08 20.39 9.57
C TYR A 62 0.54 20.98 10.88
N ARG A 63 -0.30 20.25 11.61
CA ARG A 63 -0.79 20.70 12.92
C ARG A 63 0.35 20.85 13.93
N ASP A 64 1.24 19.87 13.95
CA ASP A 64 2.22 19.74 15.03
C ASP A 64 3.64 20.19 14.61
N ARG A 65 3.84 20.61 13.35
CA ARG A 65 5.16 20.96 12.75
C ARG A 65 6.08 21.81 13.63
N ASN A 66 5.51 22.74 14.39
CA ASN A 66 6.26 23.70 15.21
C ASN A 66 6.40 23.29 16.68
N GLN A 67 5.56 22.38 17.18
CA GLN A 67 5.49 22.01 18.60
C GLN A 67 5.92 20.57 18.87
N ASN A 68 5.73 19.69 17.88
CA ASN A 68 6.13 18.29 17.94
C ASN A 68 6.60 17.86 16.53
N PRO A 69 7.89 18.04 16.19
CA PRO A 69 8.41 17.83 14.83
C PRO A 69 8.38 16.35 14.39
N HIS A 70 8.05 15.45 15.31
CA HIS A 70 7.85 14.03 15.03
C HIS A 70 6.35 13.78 14.88
N SER A 71 5.94 13.31 13.70
CA SER A 71 4.60 12.73 13.53
C SER A 71 4.39 11.68 14.63
N LEU A 72 3.22 11.72 15.28
CA LEU A 72 2.85 10.74 16.30
C LEU A 72 2.89 9.30 15.78
N MET A 73 2.75 9.12 14.46
CA MET A 73 2.79 7.81 13.80
C MET A 73 3.34 7.93 12.38
N PRO A 74 4.67 7.89 12.17
CA PRO A 74 5.23 7.76 10.83
C PRO A 74 4.85 6.39 10.26
N ALA A 75 3.97 6.36 9.26
CA ALA A 75 3.55 5.13 8.61
C ALA A 75 4.29 4.92 7.28
N ASP A 76 4.78 3.70 7.08
CA ASP A 76 5.35 3.19 5.83
C ASP A 76 4.33 2.34 5.04
N GLY A 77 3.32 1.83 5.72
CA GLY A 77 2.24 1.04 5.16
C GLY A 77 1.07 0.85 6.12
N TYR A 78 0.13 0.01 5.71
CA TYR A 78 -1.04 -0.37 6.47
C TYR A 78 -1.49 -1.78 6.09
N MET A 79 -2.25 -2.39 6.99
CA MET A 79 -2.88 -3.69 6.76
C MET A 79 -4.40 -3.54 6.88
N ILE A 80 -5.12 -4.25 6.01
CA ILE A 80 -6.56 -4.47 6.15
C ILE A 80 -6.80 -5.94 6.45
N HIS A 81 -7.45 -6.19 7.57
CA HIS A 81 -7.84 -7.54 7.95
C HIS A 81 -9.08 -7.97 7.14
N GLY A 82 -8.95 -9.03 6.35
CA GLY A 82 -10.07 -9.65 5.64
C GLY A 82 -10.47 -10.98 6.26
N GLN A 83 -11.58 -11.56 5.79
CA GLN A 83 -12.03 -12.87 6.30
C GLN A 83 -11.10 -14.02 5.87
N LYS A 84 -10.67 -14.02 4.60
CA LYS A 84 -9.83 -15.07 4.01
C LYS A 84 -8.39 -14.61 3.80
N PHE A 85 -8.22 -13.38 3.35
CA PHE A 85 -6.92 -12.80 3.03
C PHE A 85 -6.78 -11.44 3.68
N ASN A 86 -5.59 -11.14 4.17
CA ASN A 86 -5.22 -9.82 4.62
C ASN A 86 -4.53 -9.06 3.49
N LEU A 87 -4.88 -7.79 3.33
CA LEU A 87 -4.19 -6.89 2.41
C LEU A 87 -3.09 -6.18 3.20
N VAL A 88 -1.84 -6.32 2.76
CA VAL A 88 -0.69 -5.61 3.31
C VAL A 88 -0.18 -4.66 2.23
N CYS A 89 -0.18 -3.36 2.51
CA CYS A 89 0.05 -2.32 1.53
C CYS A 89 1.04 -1.29 2.03
N THR A 90 2.03 -0.94 1.20
CA THR A 90 2.93 0.19 1.48
C THR A 90 2.41 1.48 0.86
N LEU A 91 2.76 2.61 1.48
CA LEU A 91 2.55 3.93 0.90
C LEU A 91 3.40 4.19 -0.35
N ASN A 92 4.33 3.28 -0.67
CA ASN A 92 5.08 3.23 -1.92
C ASN A 92 4.37 2.43 -3.03
N ARG A 93 3.06 2.13 -2.90
CA ARG A 93 2.22 1.53 -3.97
C ARG A 93 2.63 0.12 -4.35
N VAL A 94 2.85 -0.68 -3.30
CA VAL A 94 3.03 -2.12 -3.40
C VAL A 94 2.06 -2.76 -2.43
N ALA A 95 1.33 -3.77 -2.88
CA ALA A 95 0.38 -4.49 -2.07
C ALA A 95 0.54 -6.00 -2.25
N THR A 96 0.28 -6.74 -1.18
CA THR A 96 0.20 -8.20 -1.19
C THR A 96 -1.07 -8.67 -0.51
N LEU A 97 -1.68 -9.71 -1.07
CA LEU A 97 -2.66 -10.52 -0.37
C LEU A 97 -1.94 -11.65 0.35
N VAL A 98 -2.27 -11.83 1.62
CA VAL A 98 -1.66 -12.84 2.49
C VAL A 98 -2.75 -13.77 3.00
N ASP A 99 -2.53 -15.09 2.95
CA ASP A 99 -3.46 -16.10 3.45
C ASP A 99 -3.47 -16.11 4.98
N ASN A 100 -4.65 -15.88 5.56
CA ASN A 100 -4.85 -15.81 7.01
C ASN A 100 -4.67 -17.16 7.70
N LYS A 101 -4.60 -18.26 6.94
CA LYS A 101 -4.31 -19.61 7.48
C LYS A 101 -2.83 -19.84 7.76
N VAL A 102 -1.96 -18.98 7.24
CA VAL A 102 -0.51 -19.11 7.38
C VAL A 102 -0.03 -18.06 8.37
N ASP A 103 0.87 -18.43 9.28
CA ASP A 103 1.54 -17.45 10.13
C ASP A 103 2.62 -16.72 9.31
N TYR A 104 2.65 -15.39 9.39
CA TYR A 104 3.52 -14.56 8.58
C TYR A 104 4.09 -13.37 9.36
N ASP A 105 5.36 -13.06 9.09
CA ASP A 105 6.02 -11.88 9.66
C ASP A 105 5.56 -10.61 8.91
N LEU A 106 4.53 -9.96 9.45
CA LEU A 106 3.99 -8.72 8.90
C LEU A 106 5.05 -7.60 8.82
N LYS A 107 5.92 -7.49 9.84
CA LYS A 107 6.95 -6.45 9.88
C LYS A 107 8.00 -6.71 8.79
N GLY A 108 8.47 -7.94 8.68
CA GLY A 108 9.38 -8.35 7.61
C GLY A 108 8.78 -8.19 6.22
N LEU A 109 7.46 -8.37 6.07
CA LEU A 109 6.77 -8.16 4.82
C LEU A 109 6.74 -6.67 4.40
N PHE A 110 6.40 -5.76 5.32
CA PHE A 110 6.48 -4.31 5.04
C PHE A 110 7.89 -3.89 4.61
N LEU A 111 8.92 -4.35 5.32
CA LEU A 111 10.32 -4.03 4.99
C LEU A 111 10.70 -4.53 3.59
N LYS A 112 10.26 -5.73 3.20
CA LYS A 112 10.50 -6.27 1.84
C LYS A 112 9.77 -5.46 0.77
N GLN A 113 8.50 -5.12 1.01
CA GLN A 113 7.71 -4.32 0.06
C GLN A 113 8.30 -2.92 -0.13
N ALA A 114 8.83 -2.31 0.94
CA ALA A 114 9.46 -0.99 0.89
C ALA A 114 10.72 -0.93 0.00
N LEU A 115 11.40 -2.07 -0.22
CA LEU A 115 12.57 -2.16 -1.09
C LEU A 115 12.22 -2.19 -2.59
N VAL A 116 10.96 -2.40 -2.95
CA VAL A 116 10.50 -2.39 -4.34
C VAL A 116 10.57 -0.96 -4.86
N ARG A 117 11.29 -0.76 -5.95
CA ARG A 117 11.37 0.53 -6.63
C ARG A 117 10.12 0.75 -7.49
N ASN A 118 9.53 1.93 -7.35
CA ASN A 118 8.33 2.39 -8.06
C ASN A 118 8.60 3.75 -8.71
N ASP A 119 9.74 3.81 -9.41
CA ASP A 119 10.18 4.90 -10.29
C ASP A 119 9.32 5.02 -11.57
#